data_AF-A0A1X6Y7G0-F1
#
_entry.id   AF-A0A1X6Y7G0-F1
#
_cell.length_a   1.000
_cell.length_b   1.000
_cell.length_c   1.000
_cell.angle_alpha   90.00
_cell.angle_beta   90.00
_cell.angle_gamma   90.00
#
_symmetry.space_group_name_H-M   'P 1'
#
loop_
_entity.id
_entity.type
_entity.pdbx_description
1 polymer ?
#
loop_
_entity_poly.entity_id
_entity_poly.type
_entity_poly.pdbx_seq_one_letter_code
_entity_poly.pdbx_strand_id
1 'polypeptide(L)'
;MLTVTALPFSKLAGAAALVALAACTPPSKNLDLLEGPPIEDVVTPIDQALHCLDNRISNKLAFSVGPIPDLTGRESYNDGGAGKYVSQGAADIVQSALFKSGVTIVNRRSMGIPQTEARWGLRDIKGQMPVNLFISGSVNTLDFIPGGGMSLGVRGVGPQYRQNRILVGMDLAVTNAANGQVVANIPLQKQIFSDETGAFTHRFFGTTLVNMDAGVQRREALNMALRQMLYLATYELLTQLMPPEKYEECSALIAEDVGAVSGTKTSGEQLAMLQDARDAEMEAAQAAADAAAAEAEAAADAERAAAEDAADAAPAEVPTAEAAPETTAVAAPLPQADPAPAGETTEEARAPHPAPARRPEAPTDIEALPARAVVHSTAPVDGAADRKLKPTENAEEALGTTPADSATLSDA
;
A
#
# COMPACT_ATOMS: atom_id res chain seq x y z
N MET A 1 9.20 61.79 28.93
CA MET A 1 8.07 61.72 29.87
C MET A 1 6.82 62.13 29.13
N LEU A 2 5.98 61.15 28.75
CA LEU A 2 4.68 61.39 28.12
C LEU A 2 3.61 60.95 29.13
N THR A 3 2.89 61.92 29.69
CA THR A 3 1.80 61.70 30.65
C THR A 3 0.55 61.26 29.90
N VAL A 4 0.21 59.97 29.99
CA VAL A 4 -1.09 59.46 29.55
C VAL A 4 -2.09 59.70 30.70
N THR A 5 -2.98 60.66 30.50
CA THR A 5 -4.06 60.99 31.42
C THR A 5 -5.04 59.83 31.55
N ALA A 6 -5.25 59.38 32.79
CA ALA A 6 -6.26 58.39 33.14
C ALA A 6 -7.68 58.94 32.90
N LEU A 7 -8.43 58.28 32.01
CA LEU A 7 -9.86 58.51 31.86
C LEU A 7 -10.64 57.66 32.89
N PRO A 8 -11.65 58.23 33.57
CA PRO A 8 -12.35 57.58 34.68
C PRO A 8 -13.28 56.45 34.24
N PHE A 9 -13.18 55.37 35.00
CA PHE A 9 -13.70 54.01 34.83
C PHE A 9 -15.24 53.82 34.93
N SER A 10 -16.05 54.88 34.79
CA SER A 10 -17.49 54.82 35.16
C SER A 10 -18.47 54.71 33.99
N LYS A 11 -18.03 54.68 32.73
CA LYS A 11 -18.95 54.59 31.55
C LYS A 11 -18.53 53.57 30.49
N LEU A 12 -17.79 52.54 30.88
CA LEU A 12 -17.42 51.40 30.01
C LEU A 12 -17.92 50.05 30.54
N ALA A 13 -18.86 50.08 31.49
CA ALA A 13 -19.62 48.91 31.92
C ALA A 13 -20.90 48.82 31.07
N GLY A 14 -20.87 48.05 29.98
CA GLY A 14 -22.11 47.73 29.27
C GLY A 14 -21.99 47.13 27.87
N ALA A 15 -20.85 47.21 27.18
CA ALA A 15 -20.82 46.92 25.73
C ALA A 15 -19.81 45.87 25.24
N ALA A 16 -19.21 45.06 26.12
CA ALA A 16 -18.16 44.10 25.72
C ALA A 16 -18.43 42.63 26.11
N ALA A 17 -19.68 42.25 26.43
CA ALA A 17 -20.05 40.88 26.84
C ALA A 17 -21.12 40.25 25.94
N LEU A 18 -21.16 40.64 24.66
CA LEU A 18 -22.02 40.03 23.63
C LEU A 18 -21.15 39.59 22.44
N VAL A 19 -20.14 38.76 22.72
CA VAL A 19 -19.67 37.82 21.69
C VAL A 19 -20.83 36.84 21.51
N ALA A 20 -21.55 36.99 20.40
CA ALA A 20 -22.80 36.31 20.14
C ALA A 20 -22.65 34.77 20.24
N LEU A 21 -23.10 34.20 21.36
CA LEU A 21 -23.42 32.76 21.50
C LEU A 21 -24.68 32.38 20.70
N ALA A 22 -24.97 33.06 19.59
CA ALA A 22 -26.18 32.90 18.80
C ALA A 22 -26.24 31.61 17.97
N ALA A 23 -25.29 30.68 18.14
CA ALA A 23 -25.21 29.42 17.40
C ALA A 23 -25.70 28.19 18.17
N CYS A 24 -26.38 28.36 19.31
CA CYS A 24 -27.03 27.24 19.99
C CYS A 24 -28.38 26.92 19.32
N THR A 25 -28.38 25.98 18.39
CA THR A 25 -29.61 25.45 17.79
C THR A 25 -30.39 24.67 18.84
N PRO A 26 -31.68 24.96 19.06
CA PRO A 26 -32.48 24.28 20.06
C PRO A 26 -32.63 22.78 19.72
N PRO A 27 -32.59 21.88 20.72
CA PRO A 27 -32.61 20.42 20.50
C PRO A 27 -33.91 19.90 19.86
N SER A 28 -34.92 20.76 19.70
CA SER A 28 -36.19 20.47 19.03
C SER A 28 -36.19 20.70 17.52
N LYS A 29 -35.07 21.18 16.95
CA LYS A 29 -34.90 21.35 15.51
C LYS A 29 -33.66 20.59 15.05
N ASN A 30 -33.78 19.90 13.92
CA ASN A 30 -32.62 19.37 13.23
C ASN A 30 -31.71 20.54 12.84
N LEU A 31 -30.40 20.36 13.06
CA LEU A 31 -29.40 21.30 12.58
C LEU A 31 -29.26 21.11 11.07
N ASP A 32 -29.36 22.19 10.29
CA ASP A 32 -28.98 22.14 8.88
C ASP A 32 -27.51 21.72 8.79
N LEU A 33 -27.24 20.67 8.04
CA LEU A 33 -25.89 20.16 7.88
C LEU A 33 -25.07 21.16 7.08
N LEU A 34 -23.95 21.60 7.63
CA LEU A 34 -23.01 22.43 6.90
C LEU A 34 -22.41 21.59 5.76
N GLU A 35 -22.76 21.91 4.52
CA GLU A 35 -22.21 21.24 3.35
C GLU A 35 -20.81 21.77 3.06
N GLY A 36 -19.84 20.85 3.00
CA GLY A 36 -18.49 21.16 2.55
C GLY A 36 -18.38 21.24 1.03
N PRO A 37 -17.15 21.37 0.50
CA PRO A 37 -16.88 21.20 -0.92
C PRO A 37 -17.41 19.88 -1.48
N PRO A 38 -17.68 19.79 -2.80
CA PRO A 38 -18.15 18.57 -3.43
C PRO A 38 -17.13 17.42 -3.30
N ILE A 39 -17.62 16.19 -3.48
CA ILE A 39 -16.77 15.00 -3.53
C ILE A 39 -15.91 15.07 -4.80
N GLU A 40 -14.59 14.87 -4.65
CA GLU A 40 -13.61 14.85 -5.74
C GLU A 40 -12.96 13.46 -5.87
N ASP A 41 -12.44 13.17 -7.06
CA ASP A 41 -11.66 11.97 -7.30
C ASP A 41 -10.31 12.01 -6.57
N VAL A 42 -9.88 10.85 -6.09
CA VAL A 42 -8.58 10.71 -5.43
C VAL A 42 -7.50 10.49 -6.49
N VAL A 43 -6.83 11.58 -6.86
CA VAL A 43 -5.69 11.57 -7.78
C VAL A 43 -4.40 11.70 -7.00
N THR A 44 -3.40 10.89 -7.33
CA THR A 44 -2.04 10.99 -6.80
C THR A 44 -1.03 11.32 -7.89
N PRO A 45 0.12 11.93 -7.56
CA PRO A 45 1.18 12.15 -8.54
C PRO A 45 1.74 10.85 -9.16
N ILE A 46 1.54 9.69 -8.52
CA ILE A 46 2.03 8.38 -8.97
C ILE A 46 1.07 7.75 -10.02
N ASP A 47 -0.16 8.26 -10.16
CA ASP A 47 -1.19 7.64 -10.99
C ASP A 47 -0.79 7.47 -12.45
N GLN A 48 -0.09 8.46 -13.02
CA GLN A 48 0.38 8.42 -14.41
C GLN A 48 1.43 7.33 -14.62
N ALA A 49 2.35 7.18 -13.66
CA ALA A 49 3.38 6.14 -13.70
C ALA A 49 2.76 4.73 -13.56
N LEU A 50 1.77 4.56 -12.67
CA LEU A 50 1.04 3.29 -12.55
C LEU A 50 0.31 2.95 -13.86
N HIS A 51 -0.44 3.88 -14.44
CA HIS A 51 -1.11 3.66 -15.71
C HIS A 51 -0.14 3.34 -16.86
N CYS A 52 1.05 3.92 -16.85
CA CYS A 52 2.10 3.61 -17.84
C CYS A 52 2.56 2.14 -17.80
N LEU A 53 2.42 1.45 -16.67
CA LEU A 53 2.73 0.02 -16.53
C LEU A 53 1.70 -0.91 -17.20
N ASP A 54 0.56 -0.39 -17.65
CA ASP A 54 -0.47 -1.18 -18.33
C ASP A 54 0.11 -1.93 -19.54
N ASN A 55 -0.20 -3.22 -19.67
CA ASN A 55 0.35 -4.15 -20.65
C ASN A 55 1.88 -4.36 -20.62
N ARG A 56 2.61 -3.78 -19.67
CA ARG A 56 4.06 -4.02 -19.50
C ARG A 56 4.34 -5.23 -18.60
N ILE A 57 3.37 -5.58 -17.76
CA ILE A 57 3.38 -6.77 -16.89
C ILE A 57 2.65 -7.92 -17.59
N SER A 58 3.11 -9.14 -17.40
CA SER A 58 2.45 -10.32 -17.98
C SER A 58 1.04 -10.49 -17.42
N ASN A 59 0.02 -10.44 -18.29
CA ASN A 59 -1.38 -10.67 -17.93
C ASN A 59 -1.64 -12.09 -17.39
N LYS A 60 -0.67 -13.01 -17.53
CA LYS A 60 -0.71 -14.35 -16.95
C LYS A 60 -0.42 -14.36 -15.45
N LEU A 61 0.21 -13.31 -14.93
CA LEU A 61 0.45 -13.17 -13.49
C LEU A 61 -0.80 -12.62 -12.83
N ALA A 62 -1.41 -13.41 -11.96
CA ALA A 62 -2.48 -12.99 -11.09
C ALA A 62 -1.92 -12.53 -9.73
N PHE A 63 -2.27 -11.30 -9.35
CA PHE A 63 -1.92 -10.70 -8.08
C PHE A 63 -3.07 -10.80 -7.08
N SER A 64 -2.76 -10.81 -5.79
CA SER A 64 -3.75 -10.52 -4.75
C SER A 64 -3.14 -9.63 -3.68
N VAL A 65 -3.97 -8.99 -2.87
CA VAL A 65 -3.53 -8.18 -1.75
C VAL A 65 -3.93 -8.88 -0.46
N GLY A 66 -2.92 -9.13 0.37
CA GLY A 66 -3.08 -9.63 1.73
C GLY A 66 -3.39 -8.50 2.72
N PRO A 67 -3.40 -8.81 4.03
CA PRO A 67 -3.59 -7.79 5.04
C PRO A 67 -2.40 -6.80 5.06
N ILE A 68 -2.73 -5.52 5.24
CA ILE A 68 -1.76 -4.45 5.50
C ILE A 68 -2.28 -3.69 6.73
N PRO A 69 -2.08 -4.24 7.94
CA PRO A 69 -2.57 -3.62 9.17
C PRO A 69 -1.72 -2.41 9.54
N ASP A 70 -2.36 -1.51 10.29
CA ASP A 70 -1.67 -0.49 11.06
C ASP A 70 -1.10 -1.12 12.34
N LEU A 71 0.22 -1.29 12.37
CA LEU A 71 0.97 -1.80 13.51
C LEU A 71 1.67 -0.68 14.30
N THR A 72 1.36 0.59 14.00
CA THR A 72 1.95 1.73 14.72
C THR A 72 1.45 1.83 16.16
N GLY A 73 0.27 1.25 16.44
CA GLY A 73 -0.37 1.30 17.75
C GLY A 73 -0.83 2.70 18.20
N ARG A 74 -0.75 3.70 17.31
CA ARG A 74 -1.09 5.08 17.67
C ARG A 74 -2.59 5.33 17.52
N GLU A 75 -3.19 5.89 18.56
CA GLU A 75 -4.60 6.28 18.58
C GLU A 75 -4.75 7.75 18.97
N SER A 76 -5.66 8.45 18.30
CA SER A 76 -6.08 9.79 18.66
C SER A 76 -7.24 9.70 19.66
N TYR A 77 -7.12 10.48 20.74
CA TYR A 77 -8.09 10.53 21.84
C TYR A 77 -8.70 11.94 22.03
N ASN A 78 -8.60 12.81 21.03
CA ASN A 78 -9.04 14.20 21.13
C ASN A 78 -10.42 14.43 20.48
N ASP A 79 -11.12 15.47 20.96
CA ASP A 79 -12.30 16.08 20.31
C ASP A 79 -13.48 15.13 19.97
N GLY A 80 -13.93 14.35 20.96
CA GLY A 80 -15.24 13.69 20.90
C GLY A 80 -15.27 12.30 20.26
N GLY A 81 -14.11 11.69 20.01
CA GLY A 81 -14.02 10.29 19.61
C GLY A 81 -12.62 9.69 19.79
N ALA A 82 -12.56 8.37 19.98
CA ALA A 82 -11.32 7.61 19.90
C ALA A 82 -11.19 7.01 18.48
N GLY A 83 -10.02 7.13 17.86
CA GLY A 83 -9.79 6.62 16.51
C GLY A 83 -8.32 6.39 16.18
N LYS A 84 -8.05 5.56 15.17
CA LYS A 84 -6.69 5.31 14.68
C LYS A 84 -6.15 6.55 13.93
N TYR A 85 -4.86 6.86 14.09
CA TYR A 85 -4.23 7.96 13.33
C TYR A 85 -4.08 7.64 11.86
N VAL A 86 -3.88 6.37 11.53
CA VAL A 86 -3.63 5.86 10.18
C VAL A 86 -4.86 5.08 9.70
N SER A 87 -5.15 5.16 8.40
CA SER A 87 -6.21 4.37 7.77
C SER A 87 -6.01 2.87 7.95
N GLN A 88 -7.08 2.17 8.33
CA GLN A 88 -7.11 0.70 8.42
C GLN A 88 -7.40 0.02 7.06
N GLY A 89 -7.57 0.82 6.00
CA GLY A 89 -7.88 0.36 4.64
C GLY A 89 -6.68 0.34 3.69
N ALA A 90 -5.44 0.25 4.20
CA ALA A 90 -4.23 0.30 3.38
C ALA A 90 -4.21 -0.78 2.27
N ALA A 91 -4.74 -1.98 2.55
CA ALA A 91 -4.87 -3.04 1.56
C ALA A 91 -5.78 -2.67 0.37
N ASP A 92 -6.88 -1.95 0.61
CA ASP A 92 -7.79 -1.51 -0.47
C ASP A 92 -7.15 -0.41 -1.33
N ILE A 93 -6.28 0.40 -0.72
CA ILE A 93 -5.48 1.40 -1.42
C ILE A 93 -4.49 0.71 -2.38
N VAL A 94 -3.76 -0.31 -1.91
CA VAL A 94 -2.84 -1.09 -2.75
C VAL A 94 -3.60 -1.84 -3.85
N GLN A 95 -4.77 -2.41 -3.55
CA GLN A 95 -5.61 -3.05 -4.56
C GLN A 95 -6.04 -2.06 -5.65
N SER A 96 -6.35 -0.81 -5.28
CA SER A 96 -6.65 0.25 -6.25
C SER A 96 -5.44 0.63 -7.11
N ALA A 97 -4.24 0.67 -6.51
CA ALA A 97 -2.99 0.96 -7.22
C ALA A 97 -2.64 -0.14 -8.24
N LEU A 98 -2.75 -1.42 -7.84
CA LEU A 98 -2.61 -2.55 -8.76
C LEU A 98 -3.65 -2.47 -9.89
N PHE A 99 -4.88 -2.06 -9.59
CA PHE A 99 -5.92 -2.00 -10.61
C PHE A 99 -5.60 -0.92 -11.65
N LYS A 100 -5.06 0.21 -11.19
CA LYS A 100 -4.56 1.29 -12.06
C LYS A 100 -3.38 0.83 -12.94
N SER A 101 -2.56 -0.12 -12.50
CA SER A 101 -1.42 -0.63 -13.29
C SER A 101 -1.76 -1.69 -14.33
N GLY A 102 -3.04 -2.06 -14.47
CA GLY A 102 -3.50 -2.99 -15.51
C GLY A 102 -3.20 -4.47 -15.24
N VAL A 103 -2.70 -4.83 -14.05
CA VAL A 103 -2.46 -6.23 -13.71
C VAL A 103 -3.75 -6.99 -13.41
N THR A 104 -3.73 -8.31 -13.60
CA THR A 104 -4.83 -9.17 -13.19
C THR A 104 -4.86 -9.29 -11.67
N ILE A 105 -5.94 -8.84 -11.03
CA ILE A 105 -6.10 -8.89 -9.56
C ILE A 105 -7.22 -9.83 -9.18
N VAL A 106 -6.92 -10.73 -8.26
CA VAL A 106 -7.88 -11.63 -7.65
C VAL A 106 -8.12 -11.17 -6.21
N ASN A 107 -9.39 -10.94 -5.87
CA ASN A 107 -9.75 -10.59 -4.50
C ASN A 107 -9.58 -11.81 -3.58
N ARG A 108 -8.59 -11.75 -2.67
CA ARG A 108 -8.37 -12.73 -1.59
C ARG A 108 -8.57 -12.13 -0.19
N ARG A 109 -8.82 -10.83 -0.09
CA ARG A 109 -9.03 -10.11 1.18
C ARG A 109 -10.42 -10.34 1.74
N SER A 110 -11.44 -10.38 0.88
CA SER A 110 -12.84 -10.56 1.28
C SER A 110 -13.45 -11.82 0.66
N MET A 111 -12.90 -12.99 1.02
CA MET A 111 -13.35 -14.30 0.52
C MET A 111 -14.70 -14.79 1.11
N GLY A 112 -15.40 -13.98 1.91
CA GLY A 112 -16.62 -14.39 2.61
C GLY A 112 -17.73 -14.88 1.67
N ILE A 113 -17.99 -14.15 0.59
CA ILE A 113 -18.96 -14.53 -0.44
C ILE A 113 -18.53 -15.79 -1.21
N PRO A 114 -17.35 -15.84 -1.87
CA PRO A 114 -16.97 -17.03 -2.63
C PRO A 114 -16.84 -18.29 -1.76
N GLN A 115 -16.45 -18.17 -0.48
CA GLN A 115 -16.46 -19.29 0.44
C GLN A 115 -17.87 -19.74 0.83
N THR A 116 -18.80 -18.81 1.06
CA THR A 116 -20.17 -19.12 1.45
C THR A 116 -20.95 -19.76 0.29
N GLU A 117 -20.82 -19.21 -0.92
CA GLU A 117 -21.40 -19.79 -2.13
C GLU A 117 -20.85 -21.20 -2.42
N ALA A 118 -19.56 -21.42 -2.18
CA ALA A 118 -18.97 -22.75 -2.30
C ALA A 118 -19.50 -23.73 -1.26
N ARG A 119 -19.67 -23.28 0.00
CA ARG A 119 -20.27 -24.10 1.07
C ARG A 119 -21.75 -24.42 0.81
N TRP A 120 -22.48 -23.51 0.18
CA TRP A 120 -23.87 -23.73 -0.23
C TRP A 120 -24.00 -24.55 -1.52
N GLY A 121 -22.88 -24.90 -2.17
CA GLY A 121 -22.88 -25.67 -3.41
C GLY A 121 -23.36 -24.88 -4.63
N LEU A 122 -23.40 -23.54 -4.54
CA LEU A 122 -23.79 -22.67 -5.67
C LEU A 122 -22.67 -22.54 -6.70
N ARG A 123 -21.40 -22.64 -6.27
CA ARG A 123 -20.21 -22.51 -7.13
C ARG A 123 -19.12 -23.44 -6.65
N ASP A 124 -18.28 -23.95 -7.55
CA ASP A 124 -17.10 -24.72 -7.16
C ASP A 124 -15.94 -23.78 -6.79
N ILE A 125 -15.31 -24.06 -5.63
CA ILE A 125 -14.11 -23.34 -5.18
C ILE A 125 -12.92 -23.57 -6.12
N LYS A 126 -12.88 -24.71 -6.84
CA LYS A 126 -11.83 -25.02 -7.80
C LYS A 126 -11.87 -24.13 -9.05
N GLY A 127 -13.01 -23.51 -9.34
CA GLY A 127 -13.15 -22.55 -10.44
C GLY A 127 -12.58 -21.16 -10.13
N GLN A 128 -12.08 -20.93 -8.92
CA GLN A 128 -11.46 -19.66 -8.54
C GLN A 128 -10.10 -19.49 -9.22
N MET A 129 -9.85 -18.32 -9.79
CA MET A 129 -8.57 -18.02 -10.42
C MET A 129 -7.42 -18.16 -9.40
N PRO A 130 -6.40 -18.99 -9.68
CA PRO A 130 -5.23 -19.09 -8.81
C PRO A 130 -4.45 -17.78 -8.81
N VAL A 131 -3.83 -17.49 -7.67
CA VAL A 131 -2.95 -16.32 -7.51
C VAL A 131 -1.51 -16.79 -7.67
N ASN A 132 -0.69 -16.03 -8.39
CA ASN A 132 0.74 -16.29 -8.48
C ASN A 132 1.52 -15.52 -7.41
N LEU A 133 1.15 -14.25 -7.21
CA LEU A 133 1.86 -13.33 -6.34
C LEU A 133 0.86 -12.64 -5.40
N PHE A 134 1.23 -12.46 -4.14
CA PHE A 134 0.44 -11.65 -3.22
C PHE A 134 1.29 -10.57 -2.56
N ILE A 135 0.70 -9.38 -2.40
CA ILE A 135 1.34 -8.26 -1.70
C ILE A 135 0.82 -8.20 -0.29
N SER A 136 1.71 -8.19 0.68
CA SER A 136 1.37 -8.02 2.10
C SER A 136 2.40 -7.12 2.77
N GLY A 137 2.06 -6.55 3.92
CA GLY A 137 2.97 -5.66 4.61
C GLY A 137 2.32 -5.06 5.85
N SER A 138 2.83 -3.92 6.29
CA SER A 138 2.23 -3.17 7.40
C SER A 138 2.66 -1.72 7.40
N VAL A 139 1.86 -0.87 8.04
CA VAL A 139 2.34 0.44 8.49
C VAL A 139 2.94 0.23 9.86
N ASN A 140 4.27 0.35 9.95
CA ASN A 140 5.03 -0.12 11.11
C ASN A 140 5.39 1.01 12.09
N THR A 141 5.55 2.24 11.61
CA THR A 141 6.07 3.36 12.40
C THR A 141 5.24 4.62 12.21
N LEU A 142 4.94 5.28 13.33
CA LEU A 142 4.32 6.60 13.37
C LEU A 142 4.89 7.38 14.55
N ASP A 143 5.85 8.24 14.26
CA ASP A 143 6.60 8.99 15.26
C ASP A 143 6.40 10.49 15.12
N PHE A 144 5.95 11.11 16.21
CA PHE A 144 5.79 12.55 16.32
C PHE A 144 7.12 13.15 16.77
N ILE A 145 7.80 13.82 15.85
CA ILE A 145 9.04 14.53 16.14
C ILE A 145 8.70 15.99 16.46
N PRO A 146 8.93 16.45 17.71
CA PRO A 146 8.79 17.86 18.01
C PRO A 146 9.77 18.66 17.14
N GLY A 147 9.28 19.70 16.49
CA GLY A 147 10.13 20.59 15.71
C GLY A 147 10.61 21.78 16.55
N GLY A 148 11.03 22.83 15.85
CA GLY A 148 11.36 24.10 16.47
C GLY A 148 10.11 24.93 16.77
N GLY A 149 10.22 25.86 17.71
CA GLY A 149 9.21 26.88 17.92
C GLY A 149 9.86 28.16 18.42
N MET A 150 9.26 29.29 18.10
CA MET A 150 9.66 30.59 18.60
C MET A 150 8.42 31.31 19.11
N SER A 151 8.47 31.80 20.34
CA SER A 151 7.49 32.70 20.89
C SER A 151 8.18 33.98 21.34
N LEU A 152 7.64 35.12 20.94
CA LEU A 152 8.10 36.43 21.39
C LEU A 152 6.92 37.10 22.06
N GLY A 153 7.11 37.60 23.29
CA GLY A 153 6.02 38.20 24.04
C GLY A 153 6.49 39.40 24.84
N VAL A 154 5.75 40.51 24.73
CA VAL A 154 5.94 41.69 25.57
C VAL A 154 4.64 41.91 26.36
N ARG A 155 4.74 41.99 27.69
CA ARG A 155 3.58 42.12 28.60
C ARG A 155 2.51 41.02 28.42
N GLY A 156 2.96 39.81 28.07
CA GLY A 156 2.10 38.65 27.90
C GLY A 156 1.44 38.53 26.54
N VAL A 157 1.70 39.44 25.59
CA VAL A 157 1.16 39.38 24.22
C VAL A 157 2.28 39.23 23.22
N GLY A 158 2.11 38.36 22.23
CA GLY A 158 2.95 38.38 21.05
C GLY A 158 2.82 37.16 20.14
N PRO A 159 3.62 37.10 19.07
CA PRO A 159 3.54 36.02 18.09
C PRO A 159 4.13 34.71 18.62
N GLN A 160 3.56 33.60 18.14
CA GLN A 160 4.12 32.26 18.29
C GLN A 160 4.17 31.55 16.94
N TYR A 161 5.25 30.81 16.74
CA TYR A 161 5.45 29.90 15.63
C TYR A 161 5.85 28.54 16.21
N ARG A 162 5.19 27.48 15.75
CA ARG A 162 5.50 26.10 16.14
C ARG A 162 5.60 25.24 14.89
N GLN A 163 6.58 24.36 14.89
CA GLN A 163 6.81 23.41 13.84
C GLN A 163 6.74 22.01 14.43
N ASN A 164 6.02 21.11 13.76
CA ASN A 164 5.93 19.71 14.15
C ASN A 164 6.14 18.83 12.92
N ARG A 165 6.73 17.66 13.11
CA ARG A 165 6.92 16.67 12.04
C ARG A 165 6.37 15.33 12.49
N ILE A 166 5.87 14.57 11.55
CA ILE A 166 5.42 13.20 11.77
C ILE A 166 6.18 12.32 10.79
N LEU A 167 6.85 11.29 11.30
CA LEU A 167 7.42 10.24 10.46
C LEU A 167 6.41 9.12 10.34
N VAL A 168 6.12 8.72 9.11
CA VAL A 168 5.31 7.54 8.80
C VAL A 168 6.20 6.56 8.03
N GLY A 169 6.25 5.30 8.45
CA GLY A 169 6.93 4.24 7.73
C GLY A 169 6.02 3.04 7.46
N MET A 170 6.30 2.36 6.36
CA MET A 170 5.61 1.15 5.94
C MET A 170 6.58 0.21 5.23
N ASP A 171 6.34 -1.08 5.36
CA ASP A 171 7.06 -2.11 4.62
C ASP A 171 6.06 -2.95 3.85
N LEU A 172 6.29 -3.13 2.55
CA LEU A 172 5.50 -4.02 1.71
C LEU A 172 6.39 -5.05 1.03
N ALA A 173 5.89 -6.27 0.90
CA ALA A 173 6.56 -7.37 0.25
C ALA A 173 5.63 -8.09 -0.73
N VAL A 174 6.21 -8.55 -1.84
CA VAL A 174 5.57 -9.47 -2.78
C VAL A 174 6.06 -10.88 -2.49
N THR A 175 5.13 -11.81 -2.33
CA THR A 175 5.41 -13.20 -2.03
C THR A 175 4.81 -14.10 -3.10
N ASN A 176 5.57 -15.11 -3.53
CA ASN A 176 5.09 -16.14 -4.42
C ASN A 176 4.14 -17.09 -3.67
N ALA A 177 2.92 -17.23 -4.16
CA ALA A 177 1.87 -18.02 -3.53
C ALA A 177 2.12 -19.53 -3.59
N ALA A 178 2.93 -20.02 -4.54
CA ALA A 178 3.19 -21.45 -4.72
C ALA A 178 4.22 -22.01 -3.72
N ASN A 179 5.24 -21.22 -3.38
CA ASN A 179 6.35 -21.66 -2.52
C ASN A 179 6.60 -20.78 -1.29
N GLY A 180 5.87 -19.67 -1.13
CA GLY A 180 6.01 -18.74 -0.01
C GLY A 180 7.27 -17.86 -0.05
N GLN A 181 8.02 -17.86 -1.15
CA GLN A 181 9.24 -17.05 -1.26
C GLN A 181 8.90 -15.57 -1.45
N VAL A 182 9.53 -14.69 -0.66
CA VAL A 182 9.48 -13.24 -0.88
C VAL A 182 10.34 -12.90 -2.10
N VAL A 183 9.70 -12.37 -3.15
CA VAL A 183 10.33 -12.06 -4.43
C VAL A 183 10.63 -10.57 -4.61
N ALA A 184 10.00 -9.70 -3.82
CA ALA A 184 10.28 -8.27 -3.81
C ALA A 184 9.93 -7.71 -2.44
N ASN A 185 10.67 -6.72 -1.98
CA ASN A 185 10.44 -6.05 -0.71
C ASN A 185 10.77 -4.56 -0.85
N ILE A 186 10.01 -3.72 -0.15
CA ILE A 186 10.29 -2.30 -0.08
C ILE A 186 9.90 -1.70 1.28
N PRO A 187 10.87 -1.15 2.01
CA PRO A 187 10.60 -0.23 3.11
C PRO A 187 10.51 1.21 2.57
N LEU A 188 9.44 1.93 2.91
CA LEU A 188 9.26 3.35 2.61
C LEU A 188 9.00 4.15 3.87
N GLN A 189 9.54 5.37 3.93
CA GLN A 189 9.31 6.31 5.00
C GLN A 189 9.11 7.72 4.45
N LYS A 190 8.13 8.45 4.99
CA LYS A 190 7.87 9.86 4.67
C LYS A 190 7.78 10.70 5.93
N GLN A 191 8.36 11.90 5.85
CA GLN A 191 8.21 12.92 6.88
C GLN A 191 7.12 13.92 6.48
N ILE A 192 6.02 13.89 7.21
CA ILE A 192 4.89 14.80 7.07
C ILE A 192 5.19 16.07 7.86
N PHE A 193 5.08 17.20 7.20
CA PHE A 193 5.37 18.51 7.78
C PHE A 193 4.11 19.21 8.28
N SER A 194 4.22 19.87 9.44
CA SER A 194 3.20 20.76 9.99
C SER A 194 3.84 22.02 10.57
N ASP A 195 3.21 23.16 10.30
CA ASP A 195 3.53 24.42 10.95
C ASP A 195 2.28 25.13 11.46
N GLU A 196 2.46 25.86 12.55
CA GLU A 196 1.43 26.66 13.19
C GLU A 196 1.99 28.06 13.40
N THR A 197 1.30 29.04 12.85
CA THR A 197 1.62 30.46 13.06
C THR A 197 0.45 31.10 13.77
N GLY A 198 0.70 31.73 14.92
CA GLY A 198 -0.34 32.35 15.71
C GLY A 198 0.16 33.49 16.58
N ALA A 199 -0.75 34.00 17.39
CA ALA A 199 -0.47 34.97 18.42
C ALA A 199 -1.15 34.52 19.72
N PHE A 200 -0.50 34.84 20.83
CA PHE A 200 -1.02 34.53 22.16
C PHE A 200 -1.16 35.80 22.99
N THR A 201 -2.07 35.75 23.96
CA THR A 201 -2.19 36.73 25.03
C THR A 201 -2.41 36.03 26.36
N HIS A 202 -1.51 36.28 27.32
CA HIS A 202 -1.55 35.78 28.69
C HIS A 202 -1.56 36.99 29.62
N ARG A 203 -2.68 37.26 30.30
CA ARG A 203 -2.76 38.38 31.25
C ARG A 203 -3.44 37.98 32.54
N PHE A 204 -2.81 38.37 33.65
CA PHE A 204 -3.40 38.26 34.98
C PHE A 204 -4.32 39.45 35.27
N PHE A 205 -5.53 39.16 35.74
CA PHE A 205 -6.49 40.11 36.29
C PHE A 205 -6.76 39.74 37.75
N GLY A 206 -6.09 40.42 38.69
CA GLY A 206 -6.10 40.04 40.10
C GLY A 206 -5.44 38.67 40.30
N THR A 207 -6.23 37.66 40.67
CA THR A 207 -5.79 36.26 40.85
C THR A 207 -6.13 35.35 39.66
N THR A 208 -6.83 35.87 38.65
CA THR A 208 -7.28 35.08 37.48
C THR A 208 -6.31 35.25 36.31
N LEU A 209 -5.85 34.14 35.72
CA LEU A 209 -5.09 34.13 34.47
C LEU A 209 -6.06 33.97 33.29
N VAL A 210 -6.01 34.90 32.34
CA VAL A 210 -6.75 34.82 31.08
C VAL A 210 -5.74 34.55 29.96
N ASN A 211 -5.92 33.41 29.30
CA ASN A 211 -5.12 33.00 28.14
C ASN A 211 -6.03 32.96 26.91
N MET A 212 -5.60 33.60 25.84
CA MET A 212 -6.24 33.46 24.53
C MET A 212 -5.15 33.19 23.50
N ASP A 213 -5.42 32.23 22.63
CA ASP A 213 -4.55 31.83 21.54
C ASP A 213 -5.36 31.85 20.25
N ALA A 214 -4.79 32.44 19.21
CA ALA A 214 -5.36 32.43 17.87
C ALA A 214 -4.25 32.11 16.87
N GLY A 215 -4.48 31.18 15.96
CA GLY A 215 -3.47 30.75 15.00
C GLY A 215 -4.05 30.04 13.80
N VAL A 216 -3.23 29.97 12.76
CA VAL A 216 -3.47 29.17 11.56
C VAL A 216 -2.49 28.01 11.59
N GLN A 217 -3.00 26.80 11.39
CA GLN A 217 -2.20 25.60 11.29
C GLN A 217 -2.28 25.04 9.87
N ARG A 218 -1.13 24.73 9.28
CA ARG A 218 -1.04 24.00 8.01
C ARG A 218 -0.38 22.65 8.27
N ARG A 219 -0.94 21.61 7.66
CA ARG A 219 -0.45 20.23 7.77
C ARG A 219 -0.68 19.54 6.46
N GLU A 220 0.27 18.72 6.03
CA GLU A 220 -0.03 17.72 5.01
C GLU A 220 -1.04 16.70 5.57
N ALA A 221 -1.98 16.28 4.71
CA ALA A 221 -3.01 15.33 5.07
C ALA A 221 -2.41 13.91 5.21
N LEU A 222 -2.33 13.41 6.43
CA LEU A 222 -1.66 12.14 6.75
C LEU A 222 -2.18 10.95 5.93
N ASN A 223 -3.50 10.81 5.80
CA ASN A 223 -4.09 9.72 5.02
C ASN A 223 -3.84 9.85 3.50
N MET A 224 -3.69 11.08 2.99
CA MET A 224 -3.32 11.29 1.58
C MET A 224 -1.83 10.98 1.36
N ALA A 225 -0.97 11.41 2.28
CA ALA A 225 0.45 11.07 2.26
C ALA A 225 0.67 9.55 2.29
N LEU A 226 -0.05 8.84 3.18
CA LEU A 226 -0.04 7.37 3.25
C LEU A 226 -0.46 6.74 1.92
N ARG A 227 -1.51 7.27 1.29
CA ARG A 227 -1.98 6.78 -0.01
C ARG A 227 -0.92 6.94 -1.10
N GLN A 228 -0.27 8.10 -1.17
CA GLN A 228 0.82 8.34 -2.11
C GLN A 228 1.99 7.36 -1.87
N MET A 229 2.37 7.14 -0.61
CA MET A 229 3.40 6.15 -0.26
C MET A 229 3.02 4.72 -0.70
N LEU A 230 1.78 4.28 -0.46
CA LEU A 230 1.32 2.95 -0.89
C LEU A 230 1.30 2.81 -2.42
N TYR A 231 0.98 3.88 -3.15
CA TYR A 231 0.99 3.88 -4.61
C TYR A 231 2.42 3.81 -5.15
N LEU A 232 3.34 4.59 -4.58
CA LEU A 232 4.76 4.52 -4.90
C LEU A 232 5.34 3.13 -4.57
N ALA A 233 5.03 2.57 -3.39
CA ALA A 233 5.46 1.23 -3.02
C ALA A 233 4.93 0.16 -3.99
N THR A 234 3.67 0.27 -4.41
CA THR A 234 3.10 -0.65 -5.39
C THR A 234 3.81 -0.53 -6.73
N TYR A 235 4.09 0.69 -7.19
CA TYR A 235 4.87 0.92 -8.41
C TYR A 235 6.25 0.26 -8.32
N GLU A 236 7.01 0.53 -7.26
CA GLU A 236 8.37 -0.02 -7.10
C GLU A 236 8.37 -1.56 -7.00
N LEU A 237 7.42 -2.15 -6.27
CA LEU A 237 7.28 -3.60 -6.19
C LEU A 237 7.00 -4.23 -7.55
N LEU A 238 6.17 -3.59 -8.38
CA LEU A 238 5.90 -4.08 -9.74
C LEU A 238 7.15 -3.96 -10.63
N THR A 239 7.90 -2.86 -10.54
CA THR A 239 9.12 -2.68 -11.32
C THR A 239 10.22 -3.67 -10.97
N GLN A 240 10.31 -4.14 -9.71
CA GLN A 240 11.25 -5.19 -9.31
C GLN A 240 10.96 -6.56 -9.95
N LEU A 241 9.74 -6.78 -10.46
CA LEU A 241 9.34 -8.04 -11.12
C LEU A 241 9.59 -8.04 -12.63
N MET A 242 10.20 -6.99 -13.18
CA MET A 242 10.40 -6.83 -14.61
C MET A 242 11.77 -6.20 -14.92
N PRO A 243 12.33 -6.45 -16.12
CA PRO A 243 13.59 -5.82 -16.52
C PRO A 243 13.45 -4.30 -16.67
N PRO A 244 14.54 -3.53 -16.45
CA PRO A 244 14.56 -2.07 -16.48
C PRO A 244 14.01 -1.47 -17.78
N GLU A 245 14.34 -2.10 -18.91
CA GLU A 245 13.89 -1.73 -20.26
C GLU A 245 12.37 -1.55 -20.38
N LYS A 246 11.59 -2.25 -19.53
CA LYS A 246 10.13 -2.17 -19.58
C LYS A 246 9.55 -0.97 -18.82
N TYR A 247 10.21 -0.46 -17.79
CA TYR A 247 9.63 0.57 -16.91
C TYR A 247 10.40 1.89 -16.87
N GLU A 248 11.56 2.00 -17.50
CA GLU A 248 12.36 3.24 -17.54
C GLU A 248 11.57 4.46 -18.05
N GLU A 249 10.72 4.29 -19.05
CA GLU A 249 9.86 5.37 -19.54
C GLU A 249 8.80 5.79 -18.52
N CYS A 250 8.32 4.84 -17.71
CA CYS A 250 7.28 5.09 -16.71
C CYS A 250 7.84 5.72 -15.44
N SER A 251 9.10 5.42 -15.08
CA SER A 251 9.74 6.01 -13.90
C SER A 251 10.02 7.49 -14.09
N ALA A 252 10.24 7.93 -15.34
CA ALA A 252 10.39 9.34 -15.68
C ALA A 252 9.12 10.18 -15.43
N LEU A 253 7.95 9.55 -15.28
CA LEU A 253 6.69 10.24 -14.94
C LEU A 253 6.55 10.51 -13.44
N ILE A 254 7.41 9.95 -12.60
CA ILE A 254 7.42 10.20 -11.16
C ILE A 254 8.27 11.44 -10.91
N ALA A 255 7.65 12.49 -10.40
CA ALA A 255 8.35 13.72 -10.05
C ALA A 255 9.32 13.46 -8.88
N GLU A 256 10.52 14.02 -8.97
CA GLU A 256 11.62 13.78 -8.02
C GLU A 256 11.27 14.20 -6.57
N ASP A 257 10.35 15.15 -6.42
CA ASP A 257 9.84 15.67 -5.15
C ASP A 257 8.84 14.73 -4.45
N VAL A 258 8.19 13.83 -5.19
CA VAL A 258 7.27 12.82 -4.66
C VAL A 258 8.03 11.58 -4.18
N GLY A 259 9.20 11.35 -4.78
CA GLY A 259 10.12 10.27 -4.45
C GLY A 259 10.96 9.91 -5.67
N ALA A 260 12.26 9.80 -5.52
CA ALA A 260 13.11 9.26 -6.58
C ALA A 260 13.10 7.72 -6.47
N VAL A 261 12.51 7.05 -7.45
CA VAL A 261 12.77 5.62 -7.71
C VAL A 261 14.17 5.53 -8.31
N SER A 262 15.21 5.83 -7.54
CA SER A 262 16.56 5.42 -7.91
C SER A 262 16.61 3.93 -7.61
N GLY A 263 16.32 3.13 -8.64
CA GLY A 263 16.57 1.69 -8.60
C GLY A 263 17.90 1.42 -7.90
N THR A 264 17.88 0.40 -7.04
CA THR A 264 18.98 -0.12 -6.19
C THR A 264 19.14 0.41 -4.76
N LYS A 265 18.59 1.57 -4.34
CA LYS A 265 18.79 2.00 -2.92
C LYS A 265 17.96 1.24 -1.88
N THR A 266 17.00 0.43 -2.31
CA THR A 266 16.21 -0.46 -1.45
C THR A 266 16.42 -1.92 -1.85
N SER A 267 15.65 -2.85 -1.28
CA SER A 267 15.86 -4.31 -1.28
C SER A 267 16.07 -4.96 -2.66
N GLY A 268 15.85 -4.26 -3.78
CA GLY A 268 16.18 -4.73 -5.12
C GLY A 268 17.67 -4.99 -5.36
N GLU A 269 18.60 -4.20 -4.80
CA GLU A 269 20.05 -4.48 -4.88
C GLU A 269 20.40 -5.71 -4.05
N GLN A 270 19.88 -5.79 -2.82
CA GLN A 270 20.03 -6.98 -1.99
C GLN A 270 19.42 -8.23 -2.64
N LEU A 271 18.28 -8.10 -3.32
CA LEU A 271 17.65 -9.20 -4.03
C LEU A 271 18.48 -9.64 -5.24
N ALA A 272 18.99 -8.69 -6.04
CA ALA A 272 19.89 -8.99 -7.16
C ALA A 272 21.16 -9.69 -6.65
N MET A 273 21.79 -9.17 -5.60
CA MET A 273 22.95 -9.81 -4.96
C MET A 273 22.63 -11.22 -4.43
N LEU A 274 21.44 -11.42 -3.85
CA LEU A 274 20.98 -12.74 -3.39
C LEU A 274 20.68 -13.69 -4.56
N GLN A 275 20.16 -13.18 -5.68
CA GLN A 275 19.90 -13.96 -6.88
C GLN A 275 21.21 -14.39 -7.54
N ASP A 276 22.14 -13.45 -7.75
CA ASP A 276 23.48 -13.74 -8.27
C ASP A 276 24.20 -14.78 -7.41
N ALA A 277 24.11 -14.67 -6.08
CA ALA A 277 24.69 -15.65 -5.16
C ALA A 277 24.03 -17.04 -5.29
N ARG A 278 22.70 -17.10 -5.43
CA ARG A 278 21.96 -18.36 -5.58
C ARG A 278 22.18 -19.01 -6.93
N ASP A 279 22.25 -18.21 -7.99
CA ASP A 279 22.51 -18.70 -9.34
C ASP A 279 23.93 -19.26 -9.42
N ALA A 280 24.92 -18.60 -8.80
CA ALA A 280 26.27 -19.13 -8.66
C ALA A 280 26.32 -20.45 -7.84
N GLU A 281 25.54 -20.56 -6.76
CA GLU A 281 25.41 -21.81 -6.00
C GLU A 281 24.77 -22.94 -6.82
N MET A 282 23.74 -22.64 -7.62
CA MET A 282 23.10 -23.63 -8.49
C MET A 282 23.99 -24.07 -9.64
N GLU A 283 24.72 -23.14 -10.27
CA GLU A 283 25.70 -23.45 -11.31
C GLU A 283 26.83 -24.33 -10.74
N ALA A 284 27.32 -24.03 -9.53
CA ALA A 284 28.30 -24.85 -8.85
C ALA A 284 27.76 -26.25 -8.51
N ALA A 285 26.50 -26.35 -8.06
CA ALA A 285 25.85 -27.63 -7.78
C ALA A 285 25.61 -28.47 -9.04
N GLN A 286 25.23 -27.84 -10.15
CA GLN A 286 25.08 -28.50 -11.45
C GLN A 286 26.43 -28.97 -12.00
N ALA A 287 27.47 -28.14 -11.94
CA ALA A 287 28.81 -28.54 -12.33
C ALA A 287 29.34 -29.73 -11.50
N ALA A 288 29.04 -29.78 -10.19
CA ALA A 288 29.38 -30.91 -9.34
C ALA A 288 28.58 -32.18 -9.68
N ALA A 289 27.30 -32.04 -10.01
CA ALA A 289 26.45 -33.16 -10.44
C ALA A 289 26.88 -33.73 -11.81
N ASP A 290 27.22 -32.85 -12.76
CA ASP A 290 27.71 -33.24 -14.09
C ASP A 290 29.09 -33.92 -13.99
N ALA A 291 29.97 -33.44 -13.11
CA ALA A 291 31.25 -34.11 -12.84
C ALA A 291 31.05 -35.50 -12.23
N ALA A 292 30.15 -35.65 -11.26
CA ALA A 292 29.83 -36.95 -10.66
C ALA A 292 29.18 -37.92 -11.67
N ALA A 293 28.34 -37.41 -12.58
CA ALA A 293 27.76 -38.21 -13.65
C ALA A 293 28.82 -38.67 -14.67
N ALA A 294 29.76 -37.80 -15.05
CA ALA A 294 30.87 -38.16 -15.93
C ALA A 294 31.82 -39.18 -15.29
N GLU A 295 32.07 -39.10 -13.98
CA GLU A 295 32.84 -40.10 -13.23
C GLU A 295 32.12 -41.46 -13.18
N ALA A 296 30.79 -41.46 -12.98
CA ALA A 296 29.98 -42.68 -12.98
C ALA A 296 29.91 -43.33 -14.38
N GLU A 297 29.81 -42.53 -15.44
CA GLU A 297 29.81 -43.01 -16.83
C GLU A 297 31.18 -43.58 -17.22
N ALA A 298 32.27 -42.90 -16.84
CA ALA A 298 33.63 -43.41 -17.06
C ALA A 298 33.92 -44.71 -16.28
N ALA A 299 33.37 -44.85 -15.06
CA ALA A 299 33.46 -46.09 -14.29
C ALA A 299 32.67 -47.23 -14.96
N ALA A 300 31.47 -46.95 -15.47
CA ALA A 300 30.65 -47.93 -16.18
C ALA A 300 31.29 -48.37 -17.52
N ASP A 301 31.91 -47.43 -18.26
CA ASP A 301 32.63 -47.73 -19.50
C ASP A 301 33.91 -48.55 -19.24
N ALA A 302 34.63 -48.28 -18.15
CA ALA A 302 35.78 -49.08 -17.75
C ALA A 302 35.37 -50.52 -17.36
N GLU A 303 34.24 -50.67 -16.67
CA GLU A 303 33.70 -51.98 -16.30
C GLU A 303 33.18 -52.75 -17.52
N ARG A 304 32.62 -52.05 -18.51
CA ARG A 304 32.20 -52.63 -19.80
C ARG A 304 33.38 -53.05 -20.68
N ALA A 305 34.44 -52.25 -20.72
CA ALA A 305 35.68 -52.59 -21.42
C ALA A 305 36.40 -53.79 -20.77
N ALA A 306 36.39 -53.89 -19.44
CA ALA A 306 36.92 -55.04 -18.72
C ALA A 306 36.10 -56.33 -18.96
N ALA A 307 34.78 -56.20 -19.17
CA ALA A 307 33.91 -57.33 -19.52
C ALA A 307 34.08 -57.80 -20.97
N GLU A 308 34.40 -56.90 -21.91
CA GLU A 308 34.73 -57.24 -23.29
C GLU A 308 36.11 -57.91 -23.42
N ASP A 309 37.11 -57.47 -22.64
CA ASP A 309 38.44 -58.09 -22.59
C ASP A 309 38.43 -59.49 -21.95
N ALA A 310 37.48 -59.75 -21.04
CA ALA A 310 37.25 -61.07 -20.46
C ALA A 310 36.51 -62.05 -21.41
N ALA A 311 35.88 -61.56 -22.48
CA ALA A 311 35.14 -62.37 -23.44
C ALA A 311 36.01 -62.94 -24.59
N ASP A 312 37.24 -62.43 -24.78
CA ASP A 312 38.21 -62.93 -25.79
C ASP A 312 39.17 -64.02 -25.25
N ALA A 313 39.00 -64.42 -23.99
CA ALA A 313 39.73 -65.54 -23.40
C ALA A 313 38.88 -66.83 -23.39
N ALA A 314 39.13 -67.72 -24.36
CA ALA A 314 38.54 -69.07 -24.39
C ALA A 314 39.03 -69.95 -23.22
N PRO A 315 38.24 -70.96 -22.77
CA PRO A 315 38.30 -71.47 -21.41
C PRO A 315 39.32 -72.60 -21.23
N ALA A 316 39.99 -72.61 -20.07
CA ALA A 316 40.79 -73.75 -19.61
C ALA A 316 40.12 -74.42 -18.40
N GLU A 317 40.18 -75.75 -18.41
CA GLU A 317 39.47 -76.69 -17.53
C GLU A 317 39.90 -76.67 -16.05
N VAL A 318 38.95 -77.15 -15.24
CA VAL A 318 38.92 -77.34 -13.78
C VAL A 318 39.96 -78.39 -13.31
N PRO A 319 40.45 -78.29 -12.06
CA PRO A 319 40.33 -79.48 -11.21
C PRO A 319 39.80 -79.23 -9.78
N THR A 320 39.32 -80.37 -9.27
CA THR A 320 38.59 -80.79 -8.06
C THR A 320 39.11 -80.40 -6.66
N ALA A 321 38.12 -80.10 -5.79
CA ALA A 321 37.86 -80.54 -4.40
C ALA A 321 39.00 -80.70 -3.36
N GLU A 322 38.89 -80.08 -2.18
CA GLU A 322 38.21 -80.62 -0.96
C GLU A 322 38.51 -79.80 0.32
N ALA A 323 37.57 -79.86 1.28
CA ALA A 323 37.66 -79.61 2.74
C ALA A 323 37.35 -78.21 3.33
N ALA A 324 36.25 -78.16 4.10
CA ALA A 324 35.84 -77.15 5.10
C ALA A 324 36.61 -77.37 6.45
N PRO A 325 36.55 -76.52 7.52
CA PRO A 325 35.33 -75.90 8.09
C PRO A 325 35.41 -74.47 8.69
N GLU A 326 34.18 -73.93 8.88
CA GLU A 326 33.62 -72.90 9.79
C GLU A 326 34.50 -71.86 10.54
N THR A 327 34.06 -70.58 10.51
CA THR A 327 33.66 -69.82 11.72
C THR A 327 32.99 -68.46 11.40
N THR A 328 31.76 -68.31 11.92
CA THR A 328 31.09 -67.11 12.49
C THR A 328 31.30 -65.70 11.90
N ALA A 329 30.20 -65.03 11.52
CA ALA A 329 29.59 -63.93 12.29
C ALA A 329 28.39 -63.26 11.58
N VAL A 330 27.23 -63.36 12.25
CA VAL A 330 26.22 -62.31 12.55
C VAL A 330 25.75 -61.38 11.42
N ALA A 331 24.54 -61.66 10.91
CA ALA A 331 23.63 -60.64 10.37
C ALA A 331 22.73 -60.11 11.51
N ALA A 332 22.68 -58.79 11.67
CA ALA A 332 21.71 -58.11 12.54
C ALA A 332 20.63 -57.39 11.70
N PRO A 333 19.39 -57.26 12.20
CA PRO A 333 18.19 -57.03 11.38
C PRO A 333 17.81 -55.54 11.26
N LEU A 334 17.13 -55.22 10.16
CA LEU A 334 16.46 -53.94 9.91
C LEU A 334 15.25 -53.74 10.87
N PRO A 335 15.00 -52.53 11.38
CA PRO A 335 13.88 -52.27 12.28
C PRO A 335 12.55 -52.10 11.52
N GLN A 336 11.53 -52.82 11.97
CA GLN A 336 10.12 -52.58 11.62
C GLN A 336 9.53 -51.55 12.59
N ALA A 337 8.71 -50.63 12.05
CA ALA A 337 8.00 -49.62 12.83
C ALA A 337 6.61 -50.13 13.24
N ASP A 338 6.32 -50.11 14.54
CA ASP A 338 5.00 -50.41 15.11
C ASP A 338 4.02 -49.23 14.95
N PRO A 339 2.70 -49.50 14.86
CA PRO A 339 1.65 -48.49 14.80
C PRO A 339 1.31 -47.90 16.17
N ALA A 340 1.05 -46.60 16.21
CA ALA A 340 0.66 -45.84 17.40
C ALA A 340 -0.84 -46.03 17.78
N PRO A 341 -1.21 -45.87 19.07
CA PRO A 341 -2.49 -46.31 19.62
C PRO A 341 -3.67 -45.34 19.38
N ALA A 342 -4.86 -45.94 19.35
CA ALA A 342 -6.17 -45.31 19.20
C ALA A 342 -6.50 -44.36 20.37
N GLY A 343 -6.87 -43.12 20.02
CA GLY A 343 -7.52 -42.16 20.92
C GLY A 343 -9.04 -42.31 20.86
N GLU A 344 -9.66 -42.29 22.03
CA GLU A 344 -11.11 -42.35 22.27
C GLU A 344 -11.87 -41.27 21.49
N THR A 345 -12.92 -41.69 20.79
CA THR A 345 -13.94 -40.79 20.25
C THR A 345 -15.19 -40.92 21.13
N THR A 346 -15.56 -39.82 21.77
CA THR A 346 -16.88 -39.69 22.41
C THR A 346 -17.88 -39.29 21.32
N GLU A 347 -18.80 -40.21 21.06
CA GLU A 347 -19.90 -40.07 20.11
C GLU A 347 -21.00 -39.21 20.75
N GLU A 348 -21.09 -37.93 20.36
CA GLU A 348 -22.21 -37.07 20.72
C GLU A 348 -23.28 -37.07 19.62
N ALA A 349 -24.52 -37.35 20.04
CA ALA A 349 -25.66 -37.70 19.22
C ALA A 349 -26.07 -36.59 18.22
N ARG A 350 -26.19 -36.98 16.96
CA ARG A 350 -26.74 -36.18 15.87
C ARG A 350 -28.27 -36.29 15.85
N ALA A 351 -28.96 -35.23 16.27
CA ALA A 351 -30.41 -35.07 16.03
C ALA A 351 -30.69 -34.67 14.56
N PRO A 352 -31.78 -35.13 13.92
CA PRO A 352 -32.09 -34.78 12.54
C PRO A 352 -32.71 -33.38 12.42
N HIS A 353 -32.18 -32.55 11.50
CA HIS A 353 -32.81 -31.29 11.08
C HIS A 353 -33.80 -31.53 9.92
N PRO A 354 -34.95 -30.82 9.90
CA PRO A 354 -35.98 -31.00 8.88
C PRO A 354 -35.60 -30.34 7.54
N ALA A 355 -36.13 -30.90 6.45
CA ALA A 355 -35.87 -30.48 5.07
C ALA A 355 -36.26 -29.01 4.80
N PRO A 356 -35.47 -28.24 4.02
CA PRO A 356 -35.85 -26.87 3.65
C PRO A 356 -36.92 -26.85 2.56
N ALA A 357 -37.99 -26.08 2.79
CA ALA A 357 -39.00 -25.75 1.80
C ALA A 357 -38.40 -24.97 0.62
N ARG A 358 -38.87 -25.26 -0.61
CA ARG A 358 -38.47 -24.56 -1.85
C ARG A 358 -38.73 -23.06 -1.74
N ARG A 359 -37.72 -22.25 -2.03
CA ARG A 359 -37.84 -20.80 -2.25
C ARG A 359 -37.80 -20.48 -3.76
N PRO A 360 -38.46 -19.40 -4.20
CA PRO A 360 -38.59 -19.05 -5.61
C PRO A 360 -37.27 -18.55 -6.20
N GLU A 361 -37.04 -18.84 -7.47
CA GLU A 361 -35.85 -18.45 -8.25
C GLU A 361 -35.70 -16.92 -8.31
N ALA A 362 -34.47 -16.45 -8.08
CA ALA A 362 -34.06 -15.07 -8.32
C ALA A 362 -33.52 -14.94 -9.76
N PRO A 363 -33.74 -13.79 -10.43
CA PRO A 363 -33.36 -13.62 -11.83
C PRO A 363 -31.84 -13.57 -12.00
N THR A 364 -31.34 -14.41 -12.90
CA THR A 364 -29.98 -14.39 -13.43
C THR A 364 -29.90 -13.36 -14.55
N ASP A 365 -29.19 -12.26 -14.34
CA ASP A 365 -28.61 -11.43 -15.42
C ASP A 365 -27.46 -10.59 -14.83
N ILE A 366 -26.30 -11.22 -14.67
CA ILE A 366 -25.00 -10.54 -14.50
C ILE A 366 -24.08 -11.09 -15.58
N GLU A 367 -24.43 -10.86 -16.83
CA GLU A 367 -23.48 -10.93 -17.93
C GLU A 367 -23.45 -9.57 -18.64
N ALA A 368 -22.24 -9.11 -18.93
CA ALA A 368 -21.87 -7.85 -19.58
C ALA A 368 -21.90 -6.56 -18.72
N LEU A 369 -20.97 -6.45 -17.78
CA LEU A 369 -20.37 -5.13 -17.49
C LEU A 369 -19.16 -4.96 -18.43
N PRO A 370 -19.21 -4.04 -19.42
CA PRO A 370 -18.05 -3.79 -20.27
C PRO A 370 -16.94 -3.12 -19.45
N ALA A 371 -15.78 -3.78 -19.40
CA ALA A 371 -14.54 -3.15 -18.97
C ALA A 371 -14.13 -2.09 -19.98
N ARG A 372 -14.46 -0.82 -19.71
CA ARG A 372 -13.76 0.42 -20.11
C ARG A 372 -14.74 1.60 -20.17
N ALA A 373 -14.54 2.56 -19.28
CA ALA A 373 -14.91 3.95 -19.52
C ALA A 373 -13.81 4.84 -18.92
N VAL A 374 -12.73 5.02 -19.67
CA VAL A 374 -11.85 6.18 -19.51
C VAL A 374 -12.60 7.34 -20.16
N VAL A 375 -13.16 8.24 -19.36
CA VAL A 375 -13.80 9.45 -19.89
C VAL A 375 -12.70 10.50 -20.07
N HIS A 376 -12.21 10.63 -21.30
CA HIS A 376 -11.49 11.84 -21.74
C HIS A 376 -12.52 12.95 -21.97
N SER A 377 -12.55 13.94 -21.10
CA SER A 377 -13.30 15.18 -21.32
C SER A 377 -12.48 16.11 -22.21
N THR A 378 -12.90 16.30 -23.46
CA THR A 378 -12.42 17.38 -24.33
C THR A 378 -13.60 18.06 -25.07
N ALA A 379 -13.84 19.31 -24.69
CA ALA A 379 -14.44 20.43 -25.46
C ALA A 379 -15.97 20.40 -25.76
N PRO A 380 -16.54 21.47 -26.36
CA PRO A 380 -16.85 22.78 -25.78
C PRO A 380 -18.37 23.07 -25.82
N VAL A 381 -18.85 24.08 -25.07
CA VAL A 381 -20.27 24.46 -25.06
C VAL A 381 -20.46 25.78 -25.81
N ASP A 382 -21.13 25.72 -26.96
CA ASP A 382 -21.71 26.88 -27.64
C ASP A 382 -23.12 26.55 -28.17
N GLY A 383 -24.10 27.36 -27.74
CA GLY A 383 -25.38 27.73 -28.38
C GLY A 383 -26.39 26.63 -28.75
N ALA A 384 -27.71 26.78 -28.69
CA ALA A 384 -28.67 27.86 -28.44
C ALA A 384 -30.05 27.12 -28.30
N ALA A 385 -31.20 27.65 -27.91
CA ALA A 385 -31.75 28.99 -27.96
C ALA A 385 -33.04 28.98 -27.10
N ASP A 386 -33.41 30.12 -26.54
CA ASP A 386 -34.77 30.60 -26.73
C ASP A 386 -34.81 32.13 -26.74
N ARG A 387 -35.30 32.67 -27.86
CA ARG A 387 -35.43 34.11 -28.13
C ARG A 387 -36.82 34.58 -27.70
N LYS A 388 -36.87 35.64 -26.89
CA LYS A 388 -37.85 36.72 -27.08
C LYS A 388 -37.17 38.09 -26.95
N LEU A 389 -37.02 38.74 -28.12
CA LEU A 389 -36.77 40.18 -28.32
C LEU A 389 -37.99 40.99 -27.80
N LYS A 390 -37.94 42.23 -27.27
CA LYS A 390 -37.32 43.54 -27.66
C LYS A 390 -37.76 44.60 -26.57
N PRO A 391 -37.44 45.93 -26.62
CA PRO A 391 -36.28 46.68 -27.15
C PRO A 391 -35.69 47.76 -26.18
N THR A 392 -34.39 48.08 -26.40
CA THR A 392 -33.61 49.35 -26.31
C THR A 392 -34.03 50.55 -25.43
N GLU A 393 -33.08 51.09 -24.63
CA GLU A 393 -32.50 52.47 -24.76
C GLU A 393 -31.35 52.76 -23.76
N ASN A 394 -30.34 53.52 -24.24
CA ASN A 394 -29.25 54.30 -23.57
C ASN A 394 -28.13 53.53 -22.83
N ALA A 395 -26.83 53.53 -23.20
CA ALA A 395 -25.84 54.53 -23.67
C ALA A 395 -25.18 55.37 -22.54
N GLU A 396 -23.85 55.47 -22.62
CA GLU A 396 -22.85 56.13 -21.74
C GLU A 396 -22.50 55.33 -20.46
N GLU A 397 -21.23 55.02 -20.15
CA GLU A 397 -20.03 55.85 -20.20
C GLU A 397 -18.76 55.01 -20.44
N ALA A 398 -17.87 55.55 -21.27
CA ALA A 398 -16.59 54.98 -21.63
C ALA A 398 -15.48 55.54 -20.73
N LEU A 399 -14.51 54.71 -20.32
CA LEU A 399 -13.13 55.17 -20.16
C LEU A 399 -12.17 54.00 -20.39
N GLY A 400 -11.64 53.92 -21.61
CA GLY A 400 -10.42 53.19 -21.91
C GLY A 400 -9.27 54.17 -22.04
N THR A 401 -8.10 53.82 -21.51
CA THR A 401 -6.81 54.32 -21.99
C THR A 401 -5.83 53.14 -22.03
N THR A 402 -5.43 52.83 -23.25
CA THR A 402 -4.40 51.88 -23.69
C THR A 402 -2.95 52.39 -23.45
N PRO A 403 -1.92 51.56 -23.68
CA PRO A 403 -0.65 51.57 -22.95
C PRO A 403 0.46 52.38 -23.63
N ALA A 404 1.58 52.56 -22.91
CA ALA A 404 2.84 53.03 -23.47
C ALA A 404 3.96 52.01 -23.24
N ASP A 405 4.64 51.75 -24.35
CA ASP A 405 5.88 51.01 -24.58
C ASP A 405 7.10 51.68 -23.91
N SER A 406 8.04 50.89 -23.38
CA SER A 406 9.49 51.22 -23.41
C SER A 406 10.37 50.08 -22.89
N ALA A 407 11.00 49.40 -23.87
CA ALA A 407 12.35 48.82 -23.95
C ALA A 407 13.36 48.90 -22.76
N THR A 408 13.97 47.73 -22.48
CA THR A 408 15.40 47.36 -22.28
C THR A 408 16.44 48.34 -21.71
N LEU A 409 17.22 47.88 -20.69
CA LEU A 409 18.70 47.97 -20.51
C LEU A 409 19.06 47.15 -19.23
N SER A 410 19.78 46.02 -19.27
CA SER A 410 21.25 45.78 -19.26
C SER A 410 22.11 46.66 -18.32
N ASP A 411 22.88 45.96 -17.48
CA ASP A 411 24.09 46.32 -16.71
C ASP A 411 24.03 47.35 -15.56
N ALA A 412 24.06 46.83 -14.33
CA ALA A 412 25.06 47.12 -13.27
C ALA A 412 24.80 46.27 -12.01
#